data_AF-A0A136NYJ6-F1
#
_entry.id   AF-A0A136NYJ6-F1
#
_cell.length_a   1.000
_cell.length_b   1.000
_cell.length_c   1.000
_cell.angle_alpha   90.00
_cell.angle_beta   90.00
_cell.angle_gamma   90.00
#
_symmetry.space_group_name_H-M   'P 1'
#
loop_
_entity.id
_entity.type
_entity.pdbx_description
1 polymer ?
#
loop_
_entity_poly.entity_id
_entity_poly.type
_entity_poly.pdbx_seq_one_letter_code
_entity_poly.pdbx_strand_id
1 'polypeptide(L)'
;MRYIQILLMAITLLSSYSNPIFSQEKSPFKISGLLFGDYYYKIQGDSSGSSGEYSPYKKDYQAFDLRRVIFNYEHTISDKFTAAFTLEGGNKFLGSGGRFSVIIKAAYVEWKNIFEGSNLYAGYFLTPAFVWGISEKCGHTAPLKKPS
;
A
#
# COMPACT_ATOMS: atom_id res chain seq x y z
N MET A 1 -27.17 4.48 23.67
CA MET A 1 -27.81 4.01 22.42
C MET A 1 -28.07 5.11 21.39
N ARG A 2 -28.59 6.29 21.77
CA ARG A 2 -28.82 7.43 20.85
C ARG A 2 -27.58 7.88 20.05
N TYR A 3 -26.41 7.98 20.69
CA TYR A 3 -25.17 8.42 20.01
C TYR A 3 -24.64 7.42 18.98
N ILE A 4 -24.85 6.12 19.19
CA ILE A 4 -24.47 5.05 18.25
C ILE A 4 -25.37 5.09 17.01
N GLN A 5 -26.66 5.38 17.18
CA GLN A 5 -27.60 5.52 16.06
C GLN A 5 -27.29 6.76 15.21
N ILE A 6 -26.91 7.88 15.84
CA ILE A 6 -26.48 9.09 15.12
C ILE A 6 -25.19 8.84 14.33
N LEU A 7 -24.24 8.12 14.91
CA LEU A 7 -22.99 7.72 14.24
C LEU A 7 -23.26 6.79 13.04
N LEU A 8 -24.15 5.80 13.20
CA LEU A 8 -24.54 4.89 12.11
C LEU A 8 -25.23 5.64 10.96
N MET A 9 -26.14 6.56 11.28
CA MET A 9 -26.84 7.36 10.27
C MET A 9 -25.88 8.28 9.50
N ALA A 10 -24.89 8.87 10.16
CA ALA A 10 -23.88 9.69 9.51
C ALA A 10 -23.03 8.88 8.51
N ILE A 11 -22.65 7.65 8.85
CA ILE A 11 -21.88 6.76 7.97
C ILE A 11 -22.70 6.34 6.73
N THR A 12 -24.00 6.09 6.90
CA THR A 12 -24.88 5.75 5.76
C THR A 12 -25.18 6.94 4.85
N LEU A 13 -25.12 8.18 5.36
CA LEU A 13 -25.32 9.37 4.53
C LEU A 13 -24.11 9.67 3.63
N LEU A 14 -22.89 9.32 4.09
CA LEU A 14 -21.66 9.50 3.31
C LEU A 14 -21.48 8.48 2.18
N SER A 15 -22.17 7.34 2.21
CA SER A 15 -22.01 6.26 1.22
C SER A 15 -22.88 6.41 -0.04
N SER A 16 -23.77 7.42 -0.09
CA SER A 16 -24.73 7.61 -1.18
C SER A 16 -24.22 8.45 -2.37
N TYR A 17 -22.94 8.82 -2.41
CA TYR A 17 -22.37 9.57 -3.53
C TYR A 17 -21.39 8.72 -4.36
N SER A 18 -21.92 7.92 -5.28
CA SER A 18 -21.14 7.51 -6.45
C SER A 18 -22.05 7.11 -7.60
N ASN A 19 -22.20 8.01 -8.58
CA ASN A 19 -22.35 7.64 -9.99
C ASN A 19 -21.92 8.83 -10.88
N PRO A 20 -20.62 9.07 -11.09
CA PRO A 20 -20.20 9.73 -12.30
C PRO A 20 -20.20 8.71 -13.44
N ILE A 21 -21.27 8.69 -14.24
CA ILE A 21 -21.21 8.13 -15.60
C ILE A 21 -20.44 9.13 -16.45
N PHE A 22 -19.11 9.02 -16.42
CA PHE A 22 -18.23 9.63 -17.41
C PHE A 22 -17.39 8.50 -18.00
N SER A 23 -17.50 8.29 -19.32
CA SER A 23 -16.48 7.58 -20.07
C SER A 23 -15.23 8.45 -20.07
N GLN A 24 -14.47 8.40 -18.99
CA GLN A 24 -13.31 9.25 -18.80
C GLN A 24 -12.21 8.78 -19.77
N GLU A 25 -11.73 9.71 -20.60
CA GLU A 25 -10.49 9.53 -21.36
C GLU A 25 -9.41 9.04 -20.38
N LYS A 26 -8.66 8.01 -20.77
CA LYS A 26 -7.69 7.37 -19.88
C LYS A 26 -6.66 8.41 -19.45
N SER A 27 -6.76 8.86 -18.20
CA SER A 27 -5.84 9.84 -17.64
C SER A 27 -4.39 9.39 -17.84
N PRO A 28 -3.50 10.27 -18.32
CA PRO A 28 -2.08 9.94 -18.47
C PRO A 28 -1.39 9.80 -17.10
N PHE A 29 -2.06 10.13 -16.01
CA PHE A 29 -1.56 9.92 -14.65
C PHE A 29 -2.52 9.03 -13.85
N LYS A 30 -1.95 8.14 -13.04
CA LYS A 30 -2.67 7.30 -12.09
C LYS A 30 -2.01 7.42 -10.73
N ILE A 31 -2.79 7.85 -9.75
CA ILE A 31 -2.40 7.90 -8.35
C ILE A 31 -3.18 6.80 -7.63
N SER A 32 -2.49 5.99 -6.86
CA SER A 32 -3.13 4.99 -5.99
C SER A 32 -2.36 4.87 -4.69
N GLY A 33 -2.99 4.30 -3.67
CA GLY A 33 -2.34 4.09 -2.39
C GLY A 33 -2.95 2.91 -1.65
N LEU A 34 -2.23 2.47 -0.63
CA LEU A 34 -2.63 1.35 0.20
C LEU A 34 -2.22 1.62 1.65
N LEU A 35 -3.16 1.49 2.56
CA LEU A 35 -2.96 1.72 3.98
C LEU A 35 -3.21 0.41 4.74
N PHE A 36 -2.23 -0.02 5.53
CA PHE A 36 -2.33 -1.15 6.43
C PHE A 36 -2.17 -0.67 7.86
N GLY A 37 -3.21 -0.88 8.66
CA GLY A 37 -3.20 -0.65 10.09
C GLY A 37 -3.67 -1.89 10.83
N ASP A 38 -3.14 -2.08 12.03
CA ASP A 38 -3.45 -3.19 12.90
C ASP A 38 -4.02 -2.66 14.22
N TYR A 39 -5.01 -3.36 14.74
CA TYR A 39 -5.43 -3.23 16.12
C TYR A 39 -5.10 -4.52 16.84
N TYR A 40 -4.40 -4.43 17.97
CA TYR A 40 -4.03 -5.60 18.75
C TYR A 40 -4.26 -5.40 20.23
N TYR A 41 -4.54 -6.51 20.91
CA TYR A 41 -4.80 -6.59 22.34
C TYR A 41 -4.00 -7.76 22.92
N LYS A 42 -3.21 -7.49 23.98
CA LYS A 42 -2.38 -8.50 24.65
C LYS A 42 -3.19 -9.20 25.74
N ILE A 43 -3.63 -10.43 25.45
CA ILE A 43 -4.40 -11.25 26.39
C ILE A 43 -3.52 -11.81 27.51
N GLN A 44 -2.31 -12.30 27.20
CA GLN A 44 -1.38 -12.89 28.17
C GLN A 44 0.08 -12.80 27.68
N GLY A 45 1.03 -12.98 28.59
CA GLY A 45 2.47 -13.08 28.30
C GLY A 45 3.32 -12.25 29.25
N ASP A 46 4.49 -12.77 29.62
CA ASP A 46 5.38 -12.14 30.59
C ASP A 46 5.90 -10.79 30.06
N SER A 47 5.77 -9.75 30.88
CA SER A 47 6.30 -8.42 30.60
C SER A 47 7.68 -8.26 31.21
N SER A 48 8.66 -8.99 30.67
CA SER A 48 10.03 -8.97 31.20
C SER A 48 10.78 -7.66 30.98
N GLY A 49 10.23 -6.71 30.20
CA GLY A 49 10.95 -5.50 29.79
C GLY A 49 12.17 -5.78 28.89
N SER A 50 12.25 -6.97 28.30
CA SER A 50 13.31 -7.36 27.37
C SER A 50 13.05 -6.78 25.97
N SER A 51 14.02 -6.92 25.08
CA SER A 51 13.96 -6.39 23.70
C SER A 51 13.02 -7.15 22.75
N GLY A 52 12.27 -8.14 23.23
CA GLY A 52 11.29 -8.84 22.42
C GLY A 52 10.14 -7.91 22.00
N GLU A 53 9.62 -8.09 20.78
CA GLU A 53 8.62 -7.20 20.14
C GLU A 53 7.41 -6.89 21.04
N TYR A 54 6.99 -7.84 21.89
CA TYR A 54 5.87 -7.67 22.82
C TYR A 54 6.23 -7.75 24.30
N SER A 55 7.53 -7.87 24.63
CA SER A 55 8.02 -7.95 26.01
C SER A 55 7.92 -6.63 26.80
N PRO A 56 8.01 -5.43 26.21
CA PRO A 56 7.86 -4.20 27.01
C PRO A 56 6.41 -3.87 27.35
N TYR A 57 5.43 -4.50 26.69
CA TYR A 57 4.01 -4.21 26.91
C TYR A 57 3.42 -5.04 28.05
N LYS A 58 2.62 -4.40 28.91
CA LYS A 58 1.92 -5.04 30.05
C LYS A 58 0.73 -5.89 29.58
N LYS A 59 0.25 -6.80 30.45
CA LYS A 59 -1.03 -7.51 30.25
C LYS A 59 -2.16 -6.50 29.99
N ASP A 60 -3.09 -6.85 29.12
CA ASP A 60 -4.22 -6.02 28.67
C ASP A 60 -3.82 -4.79 27.84
N TYR A 61 -2.55 -4.67 27.43
CA TYR A 61 -2.11 -3.60 26.53
C TYR A 61 -2.78 -3.71 25.17
N GLN A 62 -3.22 -2.56 24.66
CA GLN A 62 -3.85 -2.41 23.37
C GLN A 62 -3.28 -1.21 22.64
N ALA A 63 -3.14 -1.34 21.33
CA ALA A 63 -2.73 -0.25 20.49
C ALA A 63 -3.32 -0.39 19.09
N PHE A 64 -3.48 0.75 18.45
CA PHE A 64 -3.62 0.85 17.01
C PHE A 64 -2.28 1.23 16.43
N ASP A 65 -1.81 0.48 15.43
CA ASP A 65 -0.51 0.69 14.81
C ASP A 65 -0.65 0.79 13.29
N LEU A 66 -0.02 1.82 12.72
CA LEU A 66 -0.01 2.05 11.29
C LEU A 66 1.22 1.36 10.68
N ARG A 67 1.03 0.10 10.28
CA ARG A 67 2.14 -0.73 9.77
C ARG A 67 2.70 -0.22 8.45
N ARG A 68 1.84 0.19 7.51
CA ARG A 68 2.31 0.63 6.19
C ARG A 68 1.37 1.61 5.51
N VAL A 69 1.97 2.60 4.87
CA VAL A 69 1.32 3.52 3.93
C VAL A 69 2.12 3.47 2.64
N ILE A 70 1.50 3.02 1.56
CA ILE A 70 2.07 2.99 0.23
C ILE A 70 1.39 4.05 -0.60
N PHE A 71 2.18 4.84 -1.32
CA PHE A 71 1.73 5.79 -2.31
C PHE A 71 2.37 5.44 -3.65
N ASN A 72 1.55 5.27 -4.69
CA ASN A 72 1.96 4.95 -6.04
C ASN A 72 1.56 6.07 -6.98
N TYR A 73 2.49 6.46 -7.83
CA TYR A 73 2.29 7.37 -8.93
C TYR A 73 2.78 6.70 -10.22
N GLU A 74 1.91 6.63 -11.23
CA GLU A 74 2.22 6.14 -12.56
C GLU A 74 1.89 7.23 -13.57
N HIS A 75 2.78 7.47 -14.53
CA HIS A 75 2.60 8.43 -15.61
C HIS A 75 2.89 7.79 -16.96
N THR A 76 1.88 7.79 -17.83
CA THR A 76 2.02 7.38 -19.24
C THR A 76 2.58 8.57 -20.01
N ILE A 77 3.87 8.51 -20.33
CA ILE A 77 4.57 9.54 -21.11
C ILE A 77 4.16 9.44 -22.59
N SER A 78 3.99 8.21 -23.08
CA SER A 78 3.48 7.90 -24.42
C SER A 78 2.92 6.47 -24.47
N ASP A 79 2.38 6.05 -25.60
CA ASP A 79 1.89 4.67 -25.78
C ASP A 79 2.98 3.60 -25.52
N LYS A 80 4.25 3.98 -25.68
CA LYS A 80 5.41 3.09 -25.48
C LYS A 80 6.10 3.27 -24.14
N PHE A 81 5.95 4.42 -23.47
CA PHE A 81 6.72 4.73 -22.27
C PHE A 81 5.82 5.05 -21.07
N THR A 82 6.13 4.44 -19.92
CA THR A 82 5.45 4.70 -18.65
C THR A 82 6.49 4.84 -17.55
N ALA A 83 6.38 5.90 -16.74
CA ALA A 83 7.19 6.09 -15.55
C ALA A 83 6.36 5.77 -14.31
N ALA A 84 6.96 5.11 -13.33
CA ALA A 84 6.31 4.75 -12.08
C ALA A 84 7.20 5.08 -10.88
N PHE A 85 6.57 5.57 -9.82
CA PHE A 85 7.22 5.95 -8.57
C PHE A 85 6.35 5.52 -7.39
N THR A 86 6.94 4.80 -6.44
CA THR A 86 6.26 4.28 -5.26
C THR A 86 7.03 4.66 -4.01
N LEU A 87 6.33 5.29 -3.07
CA LEU A 87 6.79 5.55 -1.71
C LEU A 87 6.14 4.59 -0.73
N GLU A 88 6.90 4.17 0.27
CA GLU A 88 6.41 3.42 1.41
C GLU A 88 6.86 4.08 2.71
N GLY A 89 5.93 4.30 3.63
CA GLY A 89 6.19 4.70 5.00
C GLY A 89 5.52 3.74 5.97
N GLY A 90 5.94 3.70 7.23
CA GLY A 90 5.40 2.74 8.19
C GLY A 90 6.16 2.71 9.51
N ASN A 91 5.63 1.98 10.49
CA ASN A 91 6.24 1.77 11.80
C ASN A 91 7.62 1.09 11.75
N LYS A 92 7.98 0.46 10.63
CA LYS A 92 9.31 -0.12 10.38
C LYS A 92 10.32 0.87 9.81
N PHE A 93 9.85 2.02 9.33
CA PHE A 93 10.68 3.06 8.71
C PHE A 93 10.66 4.28 9.60
N LEU A 94 11.33 4.19 10.75
CA LEU A 94 11.43 5.31 11.69
C LEU A 94 12.74 6.06 11.47
N GLY A 95 12.64 7.38 11.31
CA GLY A 95 13.77 8.28 11.30
C GLY A 95 14.33 8.53 12.70
N SER A 96 15.31 9.42 12.79
CA SER A 96 15.88 9.83 14.09
C SER A 96 14.77 10.32 15.04
N GLY A 97 14.76 9.79 16.26
CA GLY A 97 13.76 10.11 17.28
C GLY A 97 12.40 9.41 17.12
N GLY A 98 12.31 8.33 16.33
CA GLY A 98 11.09 7.51 16.25
C GLY A 98 9.97 8.13 15.40
N ARG A 99 10.30 9.11 14.55
CA ARG A 99 9.33 9.75 13.65
C ARG A 99 9.12 8.89 12.41
N PHE A 100 7.90 8.85 11.88
CA PHE A 100 7.64 8.22 10.58
C PHE A 100 8.57 8.78 9.51
N SER A 101 9.23 7.88 8.80
CA SER A 101 10.06 8.15 7.63
C SER A 101 9.46 7.43 6.43
N VAL A 102 9.88 7.87 5.25
CA VAL A 102 9.46 7.31 3.97
C VAL A 102 10.67 6.81 3.20
N ILE A 103 10.47 5.72 2.47
CA ILE A 103 11.46 5.13 1.57
C ILE A 103 10.90 5.05 0.16
N ILE A 104 11.79 5.02 -0.83
CA ILE A 104 11.44 4.70 -2.20
C ILE A 104 11.32 3.18 -2.29
N LYS A 105 10.13 2.67 -2.58
CA LYS A 105 9.89 1.23 -2.80
C LYS A 105 10.17 0.86 -4.26
N ALA A 106 9.83 1.74 -5.19
CA ALA A 106 10.10 1.57 -6.62
C ALA A 106 10.21 2.92 -7.33
N ALA A 107 11.07 3.01 -8.34
CA ALA A 107 11.24 4.14 -9.24
C ALA A 107 11.78 3.62 -10.57
N TYR A 108 10.93 3.48 -11.59
CA TYR A 108 11.33 2.87 -12.86
C TYR A 108 10.61 3.47 -14.06
N VAL A 109 11.18 3.22 -15.23
CA VAL A 109 10.58 3.47 -16.54
C VAL A 109 10.36 2.14 -17.24
N GLU A 110 9.17 1.95 -17.78
CA GLU A 110 8.77 0.85 -18.64
C GLU A 110 8.79 1.31 -20.10
N TRP A 111 9.52 0.58 -20.94
CA TRP A 111 9.38 0.61 -22.40
C TRP A 111 8.58 -0.61 -22.84
N LYS A 112 7.34 -0.36 -23.26
CA LYS A 112 6.39 -1.36 -23.75
C LYS A 112 6.73 -1.79 -25.18
N ASN A 113 6.63 -3.10 -25.43
CA ASN A 113 6.81 -3.69 -26.75
C ASN A 113 8.14 -3.27 -27.41
N ILE A 114 9.26 -3.40 -26.69
CA ILE A 114 10.60 -3.21 -27.31
C ILE A 114 10.83 -4.27 -28.39
N PHE A 115 10.35 -5.48 -28.14
CA PHE A 115 10.14 -6.55 -29.11
C PHE A 115 8.70 -7.06 -28.96
N GLU A 116 8.20 -7.80 -29.94
CA GLU A 116 6.86 -8.37 -29.88
C GLU A 116 6.70 -9.23 -28.61
N GLY A 117 5.72 -8.88 -27.78
CA GLY A 117 5.44 -9.55 -26.51
C GLY A 117 6.42 -9.23 -25.36
N SER A 118 7.37 -8.30 -25.51
CA SER A 118 8.39 -8.00 -24.50
C SER A 118 8.38 -6.54 -24.05
N ASN A 119 8.41 -6.34 -22.73
CA ASN A 119 8.58 -5.03 -22.09
C ASN A 119 9.94 -4.96 -21.40
N LEU A 120 10.56 -3.78 -21.44
CA LEU A 120 11.81 -3.50 -20.71
C LEU A 120 11.51 -2.58 -19.53
N TYR A 121 11.97 -2.96 -18.34
CA TYR A 121 11.90 -2.13 -17.14
C TYR A 121 13.31 -1.68 -16.75
N ALA A 122 13.51 -0.37 -16.58
CA ALA A 122 14.78 0.20 -16.18
C ALA A 122 14.59 1.12 -14.96
N GLY A 123 15.35 0.88 -13.90
CA GLY A 123 15.31 1.69 -12.68
C GLY A 123 15.44 0.86 -11.41
N TYR A 124 14.96 1.42 -10.30
CA TYR A 124 14.90 0.78 -9.01
C TYR A 124 13.56 0.06 -8.83
N PHE A 125 13.58 -1.26 -8.81
CA PHE A 125 12.40 -2.08 -8.53
C PHE A 125 12.83 -3.40 -7.89
N LEU A 126 11.89 -4.08 -7.25
CA LEU A 126 12.16 -5.37 -6.60
C LEU A 126 12.55 -6.42 -7.64
N THR A 127 13.53 -7.26 -7.32
CA THR A 127 13.93 -8.36 -8.21
C THR A 127 12.75 -9.32 -8.41
N PRO A 128 12.56 -9.89 -9.61
CA PRO A 128 11.41 -10.77 -9.89
C PRO A 128 11.24 -11.89 -8.88
N ALA A 129 12.34 -12.50 -8.41
CA ALA A 129 12.34 -13.53 -7.37
C ALA A 129 11.70 -13.07 -6.05
N PHE A 130 11.94 -11.82 -5.64
CA PHE A 130 11.37 -11.23 -4.45
C PHE A 130 9.87 -10.92 -4.62
N VAL A 131 9.43 -10.60 -5.83
CA VAL A 131 8.01 -10.42 -6.14
C VAL A 131 7.24 -11.74 -6.04
N TRP A 132 7.85 -12.88 -6.39
CA TRP A 132 7.22 -14.21 -6.28
C TRP A 132 7.29 -14.80 -4.86
N GLY A 133 8.30 -14.44 -4.06
CA GLY A 133 8.49 -14.93 -2.69
C GLY A 133 7.67 -14.21 -1.60
N ILE A 134 7.02 -13.09 -1.92
CA ILE A 134 6.23 -12.31 -0.96
C ILE A 134 4.76 -12.35 -1.34
N SER A 135 3.93 -12.80 -0.41
CA SER A 135 2.45 -12.93 -0.48
C SER A 135 1.70 -11.66 -0.91
N GLU A 136 2.37 -10.52 -1.02
CA GLU A 136 1.78 -9.24 -1.48
C GLU A 136 1.34 -9.31 -2.97
N LYS A 137 1.77 -10.32 -3.73
CA LYS A 137 1.31 -10.55 -5.12
C LYS A 137 -0.12 -11.10 -5.25
N CYS A 138 -0.79 -11.45 -4.15
CA CYS A 138 -2.20 -11.88 -4.18
C CYS A 138 -3.18 -10.70 -4.31
N GLY A 139 -2.74 -9.45 -4.12
CA GLY A 139 -3.59 -8.27 -4.14
C GLY A 139 -3.06 -7.19 -5.08
N HIS A 140 -3.44 -7.26 -6.36
CA HIS A 140 -3.53 -6.09 -7.24
C HIS A 140 -2.22 -5.38 -7.64
N THR A 141 -1.53 -5.92 -8.66
CA THR A 141 -1.06 -5.24 -9.90
C THR A 141 -0.07 -6.15 -10.64
N ALA A 142 -0.56 -7.30 -11.09
CA ALA A 142 -0.05 -7.91 -12.30
C ALA A 142 -1.29 -8.35 -13.09
N PRO A 143 -1.72 -7.62 -14.13
CA PRO A 143 -2.51 -8.26 -15.14
C PRO A 143 -1.58 -9.26 -15.84
N LEU A 144 -1.50 -10.48 -15.29
CA LEU A 144 -1.08 -11.62 -16.08
C LEU A 144 -2.16 -11.78 -17.15
N LYS A 145 -1.97 -11.10 -18.29
CA LYS A 145 -2.74 -11.38 -19.49
C LYS A 145 -2.37 -12.81 -19.86
N LYS A 146 -3.32 -13.72 -19.65
CA LYS A 146 -3.20 -15.11 -20.07
C LYS A 146 -2.90 -15.10 -21.59
N PRO A 147 -1.80 -15.69 -22.06
CA PRO A 147 -1.67 -15.91 -23.50
C PRO A 147 -2.81 -16.84 -23.92
N SER A 148 -3.49 -16.43 -25.00
CA SER A 148 -4.53 -17.21 -25.68
C SER A 148 -4.01 -18.57 -26.11
#